data_AF-A0A1I8BRM3-F1
#
_entry.id   AF-A0A1I8BRM3-F1
#
_cell.length_a   1.000
_cell.length_b   1.000
_cell.length_c   1.000
_cell.angle_alpha   90.00
_cell.angle_beta   90.00
_cell.angle_gamma   90.00
#
_symmetry.space_group_name_H-M   'P 1'
#
loop_
_entity.id
_entity.type
_entity.pdbx_description
1 polymer ?
#
loop_
_entity_poly.entity_id
_entity_poly.type
_entity_poly.pdbx_seq_one_letter_code
_entity_poly.pdbx_strand_id
1 'polypeptide(L)'
;MALMQQRHYLDVIKKLRSENPNLSVPELERLASTWIFTEIPKSRAFYRIQAIRKMTGNGDISIKRLKERAEDDHQNVAMPLMPDKPKQVTVGFDPAEYCVLENVGTVELRCVLDRGSLAVSTEVVVNYTTIADTAAEYEDFIPTQGVLTFGPSESEKFIEIGIVDNEEYEDDEQFFVKLTNLDAYCADNPGQKLPAQFSEGGSVATVMIIDDDHSGAFSFTSQVFRVPESQGQLMLEVRIFVKFIFGKIRNGTVLICPSTPYIRGEFAHHIFARL
;
A
#
# COMPACT_ATOMS: atom_id res chain seq x y z
N MET A 1 7.05 -1.87 11.34
CA MET A 1 7.22 -1.29 12.70
C MET A 1 8.21 -0.11 12.69
N ALA A 2 9.44 -0.28 12.19
CA ALA A 2 10.45 0.80 12.16
C ALA A 2 10.04 2.06 11.36
N LEU A 3 9.42 1.89 10.18
CA LEU A 3 8.97 3.01 9.34
C LEU A 3 7.85 3.85 9.99
N MET A 4 6.97 3.22 10.76
CA MET A 4 5.86 3.90 11.45
C MET A 4 6.39 4.74 12.62
N GLN A 5 7.40 4.24 13.33
CA GLN A 5 8.09 4.97 14.40
C GLN A 5 8.86 6.17 13.85
N GLN A 6 9.47 6.02 12.66
CA GLN A 6 10.23 7.10 12.02
C GLN A 6 9.32 8.25 11.53
N ARG A 7 8.17 7.94 10.91
CA ARG A 7 7.19 8.97 10.50
C ARG A 7 6.64 9.73 11.70
N HIS A 8 6.22 9.00 12.74
CA HIS A 8 5.71 9.61 13.97
C HIS A 8 6.75 10.52 14.63
N TYR A 9 8.01 10.10 14.72
CA TYR A 9 9.11 10.94 15.25
C TYR A 9 9.28 12.26 14.48
N LEU A 10 9.24 12.21 13.14
CA LEU A 10 9.36 13.39 12.30
C LEU A 10 8.18 14.35 12.47
N ASP A 11 6.97 13.82 12.63
CA ASP A 11 5.78 14.64 12.85
C ASP A 11 5.85 15.37 14.20
N VAL A 12 6.37 14.71 15.24
CA VAL A 12 6.62 15.32 16.55
C VAL A 12 7.66 16.44 16.47
N ILE A 13 8.77 16.22 15.78
CA ILE A 13 9.80 17.25 15.58
C ILE A 13 9.24 18.45 14.83
N LYS A 14 8.47 18.23 13.76
CA LYS A 14 7.84 19.31 12.98
C LYS A 14 6.91 20.14 13.85
N LYS A 15 6.09 19.48 14.67
CA LYS A 15 5.19 20.14 15.62
C LYS A 15 5.98 20.97 16.65
N LEU A 16 6.99 20.40 17.30
CA LEU A 16 7.80 21.10 18.29
C LEU A 16 8.55 22.29 17.72
N ARG A 17 9.00 22.22 16.46
CA ARG A 17 9.65 23.32 15.77
C ARG A 17 8.70 24.46 15.42
N SER A 18 7.43 24.15 15.15
CA SER A 18 6.40 25.17 14.92
C SER A 18 6.01 25.90 16.21
N GLU A 19 5.99 25.18 17.34
CA GLU A 19 5.70 25.74 18.66
C GLU A 19 6.89 26.51 19.24
N ASN A 20 8.11 26.11 18.90
CA ASN A 20 9.34 26.71 19.44
C ASN A 20 10.36 27.02 18.33
N PRO A 21 10.24 28.17 17.64
CA PRO A 21 11.11 28.51 16.51
C PRO A 21 12.56 28.87 16.91
N ASN A 22 12.79 29.26 18.17
CA ASN A 22 14.09 29.76 18.65
C ASN A 22 14.97 28.70 19.35
N LEU A 23 14.48 27.46 19.48
CA LEU A 23 15.20 26.38 20.17
C LEU A 23 16.23 25.74 19.24
N SER A 24 17.40 25.39 19.79
CA SER A 24 18.45 24.71 19.02
C SER A 24 18.02 23.28 18.65
N VAL A 25 18.53 22.76 17.53
CA VAL A 25 18.25 21.38 17.06
C VAL A 25 18.44 20.33 18.16
N PRO A 26 19.55 20.30 18.94
CA PRO A 26 19.72 19.29 19.98
C PRO A 26 18.71 19.45 21.14
N GLU A 27 18.28 20.66 21.47
CA GLU A 27 17.25 20.87 22.49
C GLU A 27 15.87 20.40 22.01
N LEU A 28 15.59 20.57 20.72
CA LEU A 28 14.35 20.10 20.09
C LEU A 28 14.27 18.57 20.09
N GLU A 29 15.38 17.87 19.85
CA GLU A 29 15.49 16.41 19.95
C GLU A 29 15.27 15.92 21.39
N ARG A 30 15.78 16.66 22.38
CA ARG A 30 15.54 16.37 23.80
C ARG A 30 14.06 16.50 24.17
N LEU A 31 13.36 17.47 23.60
CA LEU A 31 11.91 17.64 23.79
C LEU A 31 11.11 16.55 23.07
N ALA A 32 11.45 16.25 21.81
CA ALA A 32 10.79 15.21 21.01
C ALA A 32 10.87 13.85 21.69
N SER A 33 12.06 13.49 22.17
CA SER A 33 12.26 12.25 22.92
C SER A 33 11.41 12.20 24.20
N THR A 34 11.37 13.27 25.01
CA THR A 34 10.49 13.27 26.21
C THR A 34 9.03 13.04 25.87
N TRP A 35 8.57 13.71 24.83
CA TRP A 35 7.17 13.75 24.46
C TRP A 35 6.69 12.40 23.93
N ILE A 36 7.48 11.78 23.04
CA ILE A 36 7.22 10.44 22.52
C ILE A 36 7.21 9.42 23.66
N PHE A 37 8.15 9.51 24.59
CA PHE A 37 8.15 8.62 25.75
C PHE A 37 6.94 8.82 26.67
N THR A 38 6.34 10.01 26.75
CA THR A 38 5.12 10.21 27.53
C THR A 38 3.87 9.71 26.82
N GLU A 39 3.80 9.83 25.49
CA GLU A 39 2.63 9.43 24.71
C GLU A 39 2.56 7.93 24.44
N ILE A 40 3.70 7.24 24.34
CA ILE A 40 3.69 5.80 24.10
C ILE A 40 3.01 5.08 25.29
N PRO A 41 1.96 4.27 25.04
CA PRO A 41 1.28 3.53 26.09
C PRO A 41 2.25 2.57 26.80
N LYS A 42 2.26 2.61 28.14
CA LYS A 42 3.18 1.81 28.94
C LYS A 42 2.75 0.35 28.99
N SER A 43 3.69 -0.55 28.79
CA SER A 43 3.46 -1.99 28.92
C SER A 43 3.16 -2.38 30.37
N ARG A 44 2.46 -3.49 30.58
CA ARG A 44 2.16 -4.02 31.93
C ARG A 44 3.41 -4.25 32.78
N ALA A 45 4.53 -4.61 32.15
CA ALA A 45 5.81 -4.81 32.81
C ALA A 45 6.34 -3.52 33.45
N PHE A 46 6.16 -2.37 32.79
CA PHE A 46 6.57 -1.06 33.32
C PHE A 46 5.98 -0.78 34.70
N TYR A 47 4.67 -0.98 34.85
CA TYR A 47 3.98 -0.75 36.12
C TYR A 47 4.39 -1.74 37.21
N ARG A 48 4.64 -3.01 36.85
CA ARG A 48 5.15 -4.01 37.81
C ARG A 48 6.52 -3.62 38.34
N ILE A 49 7.43 -3.21 37.46
CA ILE A 49 8.77 -2.77 37.84
C ILE A 49 8.70 -1.51 38.69
N GLN A 50 7.83 -0.56 38.34
CA GLN A 50 7.64 0.67 39.10
C GLN A 50 7.13 0.40 40.52
N ALA A 51 6.16 -0.51 40.67
CA ALA A 51 5.67 -0.92 41.98
C ALA A 51 6.78 -1.55 42.83
N ILE A 52 7.55 -2.49 42.28
CA ILE A 52 8.66 -3.14 43.00
C ILE A 52 9.71 -2.10 43.42
N ARG A 53 10.10 -1.17 42.55
CA ARG A 53 11.09 -0.13 42.87
C ARG A 53 10.62 0.81 43.98
N LYS A 54 9.31 1.11 44.06
CA LYS A 54 8.74 1.84 45.20
C LYS A 54 8.82 1.04 46.49
N MET A 55 8.51 -0.25 46.44
CA MET A 55 8.53 -1.13 47.60
C MET A 55 9.96 -1.36 48.14
N THR A 56 10.96 -1.45 47.27
CA THR A 56 12.37 -1.65 47.66
C THR A 56 13.10 -0.34 48.00
N GLY A 57 12.42 0.80 47.99
CA GLY A 57 13.01 2.10 48.35
C GLY A 57 13.84 2.77 47.25
N ASN A 58 13.83 2.24 46.02
CA ASN A 58 14.56 2.79 44.88
C ASN A 58 13.81 3.94 44.16
N GLY A 59 12.65 4.35 44.70
CA GLY A 59 11.86 5.46 44.21
C GLY A 59 11.13 5.19 42.88
N ASP A 60 10.58 6.26 42.32
CA ASP A 60 9.95 6.23 41.00
C ASP A 60 10.98 5.96 39.90
N ILE A 61 10.51 5.36 38.80
CA ILE A 61 11.29 5.29 37.57
C ILE A 61 11.37 6.72 37.01
N SER A 62 12.31 7.51 37.52
CA SER A 62 12.50 8.88 37.07
C SER A 62 13.02 8.86 35.64
N ILE A 63 12.25 9.43 34.73
CA ILE A 63 12.60 9.58 33.32
C ILE A 63 13.95 10.29 33.17
N LYS A 64 14.30 11.20 34.09
CA LYS A 64 15.62 11.85 34.17
C LYS A 64 16.79 10.86 34.36
N ARG A 65 16.66 9.84 35.22
CA ARG A 65 17.74 8.84 35.44
C ARG A 65 17.83 7.78 34.36
N LEU A 66 16.70 7.44 33.71
CA LEU A 66 16.72 6.64 32.49
C LEU A 66 17.42 7.39 31.36
N LYS A 67 17.24 8.72 31.31
CA LYS A 67 17.97 9.60 30.40
C LYS A 67 19.45 9.72 30.73
N GLU A 68 19.86 9.96 31.97
CA GLU A 68 21.29 10.03 32.34
C GLU A 68 22.02 8.72 31.99
N ARG A 69 21.39 7.57 32.27
CA ARG A 69 21.97 6.28 31.91
C ARG A 69 22.00 6.05 30.40
N ALA A 70 20.96 6.49 29.67
CA ALA A 70 20.96 6.43 28.21
C ALA A 70 21.96 7.43 27.57
N GLU A 71 22.15 8.62 28.16
CA GLU A 71 23.11 9.65 27.72
C GLU A 71 24.57 9.19 27.97
N ASP A 72 24.84 8.51 29.09
CA ASP A 72 26.14 7.86 29.35
C ASP A 72 26.39 6.68 28.38
N ASP A 73 25.35 5.90 28.09
CA ASP A 73 25.41 4.86 27.04
C ASP A 73 25.60 5.51 25.66
N HIS A 74 25.07 6.71 25.39
CA HIS A 74 25.23 7.43 24.12
C HIS A 74 26.64 8.02 23.89
N GLN A 75 27.47 8.20 24.92
CA GLN A 75 28.89 8.58 24.71
C GLN A 75 29.75 7.41 24.21
N ASN A 76 29.30 6.16 24.41
CA ASN A 76 29.99 4.95 23.92
C ASN A 76 29.20 4.15 22.87
N VAL A 77 27.95 4.53 22.60
CA VAL A 77 27.13 3.94 21.53
C VAL A 77 26.99 4.99 20.45
N ALA A 78 27.85 4.90 19.44
CA ALA A 78 27.64 5.57 18.17
C ALA A 78 26.17 5.39 17.75
N MET A 79 25.51 6.49 17.38
CA MET A 79 24.20 6.45 16.72
C MET A 79 24.19 5.27 15.73
N PRO A 80 23.16 4.40 15.72
CA PRO A 80 23.04 3.44 14.64
C PRO A 80 23.00 4.24 13.35
N LEU A 81 24.11 4.22 12.61
CA LEU A 81 24.15 4.66 11.22
C LEU A 81 22.98 3.94 10.56
N MET A 82 22.08 4.69 9.91
CA MET A 82 21.08 4.05 9.06
C MET A 82 21.82 3.05 8.18
N PRO A 83 21.32 1.80 8.02
CA PRO A 83 21.99 0.87 7.12
C PRO A 83 22.09 1.58 5.77
N ASP A 84 23.32 1.79 5.28
CA ASP A 84 23.54 2.31 3.95
C ASP A 84 22.66 1.50 3.01
N LYS A 85 21.78 2.17 2.25
CA LYS A 85 20.99 1.49 1.23
C LYS A 85 21.96 0.64 0.40
N PRO A 86 21.65 -0.64 0.15
CA PRO A 86 22.55 -1.49 -0.59
C PRO A 86 22.87 -0.81 -1.93
N LYS A 87 24.15 -0.87 -2.34
CA LYS A 87 24.60 -0.38 -3.64
C LYS A 87 24.19 -1.38 -4.72
N GLN A 88 22.89 -1.57 -4.87
CA GLN A 88 22.30 -2.51 -5.81
C GLN A 88 21.01 -1.94 -6.36
N VAL A 89 20.76 -2.24 -7.63
CA VAL A 89 19.53 -1.89 -8.32
C VAL A 89 18.44 -2.87 -7.94
N THR A 90 17.25 -2.37 -7.62
CA THR A 90 16.08 -3.19 -7.27
C THR A 90 14.93 -2.85 -8.18
N VAL A 91 14.30 -3.87 -8.78
CA VAL A 91 13.13 -3.72 -9.66
C VAL A 91 11.98 -4.58 -9.15
N GLY A 92 10.76 -4.05 -9.21
CA GLY A 92 9.57 -4.88 -9.09
C GLY A 92 8.27 -4.11 -9.16
N PHE A 93 7.17 -4.83 -9.05
CA PHE A 93 5.83 -4.28 -9.07
C PHE A 93 5.51 -3.50 -7.79
N ASP A 94 4.89 -2.34 -7.95
CA ASP A 94 4.35 -1.55 -6.84
C ASP A 94 3.05 -0.85 -7.27
N PRO A 95 1.87 -1.38 -6.88
CA PRO A 95 1.65 -2.55 -6.03
C PRO A 95 1.92 -3.88 -6.77
N ALA A 96 1.96 -4.98 -6.02
CA ALA A 96 2.08 -6.35 -6.55
C ALA A 96 0.73 -7.09 -6.66
N GLU A 97 -0.36 -6.48 -6.19
CA GLU A 97 -1.71 -7.04 -6.25
C GLU A 97 -2.63 -6.01 -6.93
N TYR A 98 -3.37 -6.45 -7.93
CA TYR A 98 -4.30 -5.64 -8.73
C TYR A 98 -5.66 -6.32 -8.72
N CYS A 99 -6.72 -5.53 -8.63
CA CYS A 99 -8.09 -6.00 -8.77
C CYS A 99 -8.76 -5.10 -9.80
N VAL A 100 -9.26 -5.70 -10.87
CA VAL A 100 -9.90 -5.01 -11.99
C VAL A 100 -11.25 -5.62 -12.27
N LEU A 101 -12.15 -4.82 -12.84
CA LEU A 101 -13.39 -5.34 -13.42
C LEU A 101 -13.07 -5.92 -14.80
N GLU A 102 -13.84 -6.90 -15.23
CA GLU A 102 -13.74 -7.49 -16.56
C GLU A 102 -13.90 -6.43 -17.66
N ASN A 103 -14.90 -5.56 -17.52
CA ASN A 103 -15.17 -4.46 -18.45
C ASN A 103 -14.12 -3.32 -18.52
N VAL A 104 -12.97 -3.44 -17.85
CA VAL A 104 -11.92 -2.40 -17.87
C VAL A 104 -11.24 -2.28 -19.24
N GLY A 105 -11.26 -3.35 -20.04
CA GLY A 105 -10.62 -3.48 -21.34
C GLY A 105 -9.09 -3.61 -21.28
N THR A 106 -8.40 -2.78 -20.51
CA THR A 106 -6.94 -2.87 -20.31
C THR A 106 -6.53 -2.54 -18.89
N VAL A 107 -5.67 -3.37 -18.29
CA VAL A 107 -5.03 -3.12 -16.99
C VAL A 107 -3.59 -2.63 -17.16
N GLU A 108 -3.23 -1.59 -16.41
CA GLU A 108 -1.87 -1.03 -16.37
C GLU A 108 -1.15 -1.46 -15.09
N LEU A 109 -0.10 -2.28 -15.22
CA LEU A 109 0.74 -2.70 -14.10
C LEU A 109 1.96 -1.80 -13.98
N ARG A 110 2.16 -1.20 -12.81
CA ARG A 110 3.28 -0.30 -12.55
C ARG A 110 4.50 -1.07 -12.05
N CYS A 111 5.61 -0.94 -12.77
CA CYS A 111 6.92 -1.48 -12.41
C CYS A 111 7.82 -0.33 -11.98
N VAL A 112 8.42 -0.44 -10.78
CA VAL A 112 9.25 0.59 -10.16
C VAL A 112 10.69 0.11 -10.07
N LEU A 113 11.61 1.05 -10.34
CA LEU A 113 13.06 0.88 -10.32
C LEU A 113 13.66 1.75 -9.20
N ASP A 114 14.23 1.11 -8.17
CA ASP A 114 15.08 1.77 -7.17
C ASP A 114 16.56 1.54 -7.53
N ARG A 115 17.28 2.63 -7.83
CA ARG A 115 18.72 2.61 -8.14
C ARG A 115 19.59 2.53 -6.89
N GLY A 116 18.98 2.52 -5.70
CA GLY A 116 19.68 2.46 -4.43
C GLY A 116 20.58 3.69 -4.22
N SER A 117 21.77 3.46 -3.69
CA SER A 117 22.79 4.52 -3.51
C SER A 117 23.79 4.59 -4.67
N LEU A 118 23.47 4.06 -5.86
CA LEU A 118 24.35 4.18 -7.02
C LEU A 118 24.34 5.62 -7.52
N ALA A 119 25.53 6.23 -7.60
CA ALA A 119 25.72 7.56 -8.17
C ALA A 119 25.87 7.55 -9.71
N VAL A 120 25.72 6.37 -10.33
CA VAL A 120 26.03 6.13 -11.75
C VAL A 120 24.74 6.02 -12.56
N SER A 121 24.73 6.62 -13.73
CA SER A 121 23.67 6.49 -14.71
C SER A 121 23.52 5.01 -15.12
N THR A 122 22.32 4.44 -14.96
CA THR A 122 22.10 2.99 -15.11
C THR A 122 20.99 2.71 -16.11
N GLU A 123 21.19 1.76 -17.02
CA GLU A 123 20.13 1.25 -17.88
C GLU A 123 19.74 -0.14 -17.39
N VAL A 124 18.44 -0.40 -17.31
CA VAL A 124 17.94 -1.68 -16.77
C VAL A 124 17.00 -2.31 -17.78
N VAL A 125 17.23 -3.59 -18.06
CA VAL A 125 16.42 -4.39 -18.96
C VAL A 125 15.83 -5.54 -18.16
N VAL A 126 14.52 -5.72 -18.27
CA VAL A 126 13.80 -6.81 -17.59
C VAL A 126 12.72 -7.34 -18.52
N ASN A 127 12.60 -8.66 -18.60
CA ASN A 127 11.54 -9.30 -19.38
C ASN A 127 10.31 -9.50 -18.50
N TYR A 128 9.13 -9.52 -19.12
CA TYR A 128 7.90 -9.88 -18.44
C TYR A 128 7.08 -10.85 -19.28
N THR A 129 6.33 -11.70 -18.60
CA THR A 129 5.43 -12.70 -19.19
C THR A 129 4.20 -12.87 -18.31
N THR A 130 3.01 -12.93 -18.91
CA THR A 130 1.79 -13.38 -18.24
C THR A 130 1.81 -14.90 -18.04
N ILE A 131 1.18 -15.37 -16.97
CA ILE A 131 1.04 -16.78 -16.61
C ILE A 131 -0.41 -16.98 -16.14
N ALA A 132 -1.15 -17.84 -16.84
CA ALA A 132 -2.49 -18.24 -16.45
C ALA A 132 -2.52 -18.97 -15.09
N ASP A 133 -3.61 -18.83 -14.36
CA ASP A 133 -3.89 -19.59 -13.13
C ASP A 133 -5.33 -20.10 -13.15
N THR A 134 -6.28 -19.36 -12.58
CA THR A 134 -7.71 -19.67 -12.73
C THR A 134 -8.29 -18.99 -13.97
N ALA A 135 -7.84 -17.76 -14.27
CA ALA A 135 -8.16 -17.07 -15.51
C ALA A 135 -7.42 -17.72 -16.70
N ALA A 136 -8.16 -18.00 -17.76
CA ALA A 136 -7.75 -18.60 -19.01
C ALA A 136 -7.26 -17.56 -20.04
N GLU A 137 -6.27 -17.97 -20.84
CA GLU A 137 -5.73 -17.14 -21.91
C GLU A 137 -6.74 -17.01 -23.07
N TYR A 138 -6.90 -15.79 -23.59
CA TYR A 138 -7.84 -15.39 -24.65
C TYR A 138 -9.33 -15.48 -24.30
N GLU A 139 -9.68 -16.07 -23.16
CA GLU A 139 -11.04 -16.07 -22.61
C GLU A 139 -11.19 -14.89 -21.64
N ASP A 140 -10.28 -14.72 -20.66
CA ASP A 140 -10.36 -13.64 -19.66
C ASP A 140 -9.31 -12.54 -19.88
N PHE A 141 -8.15 -12.89 -20.43
CA PHE A 141 -7.07 -11.93 -20.68
C PHE A 141 -6.24 -12.27 -21.91
N ILE A 142 -5.63 -11.26 -22.50
CA ILE A 142 -4.76 -11.41 -23.67
C ILE A 142 -3.33 -11.71 -23.18
N PRO A 143 -2.77 -12.91 -23.43
CA PRO A 143 -1.42 -13.25 -22.98
C PRO A 143 -0.40 -12.32 -23.61
N THR A 144 0.41 -11.69 -22.76
CA THR A 144 1.34 -10.64 -23.16
C THR A 144 2.74 -10.95 -22.63
N GLN A 145 3.73 -10.83 -23.50
CA GLN A 145 5.14 -10.95 -23.14
C GLN A 145 5.96 -9.86 -23.82
N GLY A 146 7.00 -9.38 -23.14
CA GLY A 146 7.81 -8.29 -23.67
C GLY A 146 9.06 -8.01 -22.86
N VAL A 147 9.73 -6.94 -23.25
CA VAL A 147 10.94 -6.43 -22.61
C VAL A 147 10.71 -5.00 -22.18
N LEU A 148 10.89 -4.74 -20.89
CA LEU A 148 10.90 -3.40 -20.31
C LEU A 148 12.35 -2.89 -20.24
N THR A 149 12.58 -1.75 -20.86
CA THR A 149 13.85 -1.04 -20.79
C THR A 149 13.65 0.27 -20.04
N PHE A 150 14.38 0.44 -18.95
CA PHE A 150 14.45 1.68 -18.18
C PHE A 150 15.67 2.47 -18.63
N GLY A 151 15.43 3.65 -19.19
CA GLY A 151 16.48 4.64 -19.47
C GLY A 151 17.10 5.20 -18.19
N PRO A 152 18.18 5.98 -18.30
CA PRO A 152 18.97 6.44 -17.16
C PRO A 152 18.23 7.33 -16.15
N SER A 153 17.21 8.06 -16.61
CA SER A 153 16.40 8.97 -15.80
C SER A 153 15.02 8.41 -15.44
N GLU A 154 14.70 7.19 -15.89
CA GLU A 154 13.38 6.60 -15.68
C GLU A 154 13.38 5.79 -14.37
N SER A 155 12.37 5.98 -13.54
CA SER A 155 12.18 5.23 -12.29
C SER A 155 10.95 4.33 -12.30
N GLU A 156 10.10 4.45 -13.32
CA GLU A 156 8.89 3.66 -13.46
C GLU A 156 8.53 3.42 -14.92
N LYS A 157 7.87 2.29 -15.17
CA LYS A 157 7.28 1.91 -16.44
C LYS A 157 5.96 1.19 -16.20
N PHE A 158 5.10 1.20 -17.21
CA PHE A 158 3.81 0.53 -17.17
C PHE A 158 3.80 -0.64 -18.16
N ILE A 159 3.13 -1.72 -17.77
CA ILE A 159 2.82 -2.87 -18.61
C ILE A 159 1.32 -2.87 -18.83
N GLU A 160 0.88 -2.78 -20.09
CA GLU A 160 -0.52 -2.86 -20.47
C GLU A 160 -0.88 -4.30 -20.83
N ILE A 161 -2.00 -4.78 -20.32
CA ILE A 161 -2.54 -6.12 -20.60
C ILE A 161 -4.02 -5.97 -20.92
N GLY A 162 -4.46 -6.56 -22.03
CA GLY A 162 -5.86 -6.58 -22.40
C GLY A 162 -6.65 -7.55 -21.53
N ILE A 163 -7.78 -7.08 -21.00
CA ILE A 163 -8.80 -7.89 -20.34
C ILE A 163 -9.92 -8.09 -21.36
N VAL A 164 -10.38 -9.33 -21.48
CA VAL A 164 -11.49 -9.70 -22.38
C VAL A 164 -12.78 -9.57 -21.57
N ASP A 165 -13.81 -9.03 -22.21
CA ASP A 165 -15.11 -8.71 -21.60
C ASP A 165 -16.19 -9.53 -22.30
N ASN A 166 -16.97 -10.29 -21.54
CA ASN A 166 -18.01 -11.15 -22.05
C ASN A 166 -19.40 -10.87 -21.40
N GLU A 167 -20.37 -11.78 -21.54
CA GLU A 167 -21.74 -11.60 -20.99
C GLU A 167 -22.15 -12.81 -20.09
N GLU A 168 -21.22 -13.75 -19.87
CA GLU A 168 -21.43 -14.97 -19.11
C GLU A 168 -20.94 -14.75 -17.68
N TYR A 169 -21.81 -15.00 -16.69
CA TYR A 169 -21.42 -14.88 -15.28
C TYR A 169 -20.36 -15.92 -14.90
N GLU A 170 -19.22 -15.43 -14.43
CA GLU A 170 -18.08 -16.21 -13.94
C GLU A 170 -17.77 -15.91 -12.45
N ASP A 171 -16.96 -16.77 -11.81
CA ASP A 171 -16.47 -16.51 -10.46
C ASP A 171 -15.25 -15.56 -10.51
N ASP A 172 -14.80 -14.99 -9.38
CA ASP A 172 -13.60 -14.16 -9.36
C ASP A 172 -12.36 -15.00 -9.76
N GLU A 173 -11.64 -14.56 -10.78
CA GLU A 173 -10.50 -15.28 -11.33
C GLU A 173 -9.21 -14.46 -11.27
N GLN A 174 -8.06 -15.13 -11.38
CA GLN A 174 -6.76 -14.47 -11.32
C GLN A 174 -5.76 -15.05 -12.32
N PHE A 175 -4.83 -14.19 -12.73
CA PHE A 175 -3.62 -14.56 -13.44
C PHE A 175 -2.41 -13.83 -12.85
N PHE A 176 -1.21 -14.27 -13.23
CA PHE A 176 0.05 -13.70 -12.74
C PHE A 176 0.83 -13.02 -13.85
N VAL A 177 1.62 -12.01 -13.48
CA VAL A 177 2.62 -11.40 -14.36
C VAL A 177 3.98 -11.49 -13.69
N LYS A 178 4.91 -12.14 -14.37
CA LYS A 178 6.23 -12.45 -13.82
C LYS A 178 7.31 -11.67 -14.53
N LEU A 179 8.19 -11.04 -13.74
CA LEU A 179 9.44 -10.47 -14.23
C LEU A 179 10.53 -11.54 -14.29
N THR A 180 11.26 -11.58 -15.38
CA THR A 180 12.37 -12.51 -15.65
C THR A 180 13.54 -11.77 -16.29
N ASN A 181 14.73 -12.40 -16.31
CA ASN A 181 15.92 -11.86 -16.98
C ASN A 181 16.21 -10.39 -16.66
N LEU A 182 16.55 -10.10 -15.39
CA LEU A 182 16.92 -8.76 -14.94
C LEU A 182 18.41 -8.50 -15.17
N ASP A 183 18.72 -7.56 -16.02
CA ASP A 183 20.08 -7.08 -16.28
C ASP A 183 20.16 -5.56 -16.09
N ALA A 184 21.22 -5.08 -15.44
CA ALA A 184 21.50 -3.66 -15.28
C ALA A 184 22.91 -3.33 -15.81
N TYR A 185 23.03 -2.23 -16.52
CA TYR A 185 24.26 -1.77 -17.17
C TYR A 185 24.56 -0.33 -16.79
N CYS A 186 25.84 0.03 -16.71
CA CYS A 186 26.25 1.42 -16.62
C CYS A 186 25.95 2.12 -17.96
N ALA A 187 25.17 3.21 -17.97
CA ALA A 187 24.84 3.95 -19.18
C ALA A 187 26.08 4.55 -19.86
N ASP A 188 27.08 4.95 -19.06
CA ASP A 188 28.34 5.51 -19.58
C ASP A 188 29.27 4.44 -20.16
N ASN A 189 29.08 3.17 -19.78
CA ASN A 189 29.85 2.04 -20.26
C ASN A 189 28.98 0.77 -20.31
N PRO A 190 28.29 0.49 -21.44
CA PRO A 190 27.33 -0.60 -21.55
C PRO A 190 27.94 -2.00 -21.38
N GLY A 191 29.27 -2.14 -21.44
CA GLY A 191 29.96 -3.40 -21.13
C GLY A 191 30.06 -3.71 -19.63
N GLN A 192 29.78 -2.75 -18.75
CA GLN A 192 29.85 -2.92 -17.31
C GLN A 192 28.49 -3.29 -16.72
N LYS A 193 28.32 -4.56 -16.36
CA LYS A 193 27.14 -5.06 -15.64
C LYS A 193 27.17 -4.62 -14.18
N LEU A 194 26.04 -4.11 -13.70
CA LEU A 194 25.81 -3.70 -12.32
C LEU A 194 25.02 -4.78 -11.56
N PRO A 195 25.18 -4.89 -10.23
CA PRO A 195 24.36 -5.79 -9.44
C PRO A 195 22.91 -5.31 -9.46
N ALA A 196 22.00 -6.23 -9.79
CA ALA A 196 20.56 -5.99 -9.81
C ALA A 196 19.82 -7.17 -9.15
N GLN A 197 18.68 -6.89 -8.52
CA GLN A 197 17.81 -7.90 -7.93
C GLN A 197 16.35 -7.48 -8.04
N PHE A 198 15.44 -8.43 -7.86
CA PHE A 198 14.02 -8.11 -7.70
C PHE A 198 13.74 -7.59 -6.29
N SER A 199 12.75 -6.71 -6.13
CA SER A 199 12.25 -6.33 -4.81
C SER A 199 11.65 -7.53 -4.09
N GLU A 200 11.70 -7.50 -2.75
CA GLU A 200 11.12 -8.56 -1.92
C GLU A 200 9.62 -8.73 -2.24
N GLY A 201 9.26 -9.85 -2.86
CA GLY A 201 7.87 -10.14 -3.26
C GLY A 201 7.35 -9.37 -4.48
N GLY A 202 8.16 -8.51 -5.11
CA GLY A 202 7.74 -7.69 -6.27
C GLY A 202 8.12 -8.26 -7.63
N SER A 203 8.64 -9.49 -7.71
CA SER A 203 8.96 -10.14 -9.00
C SER A 203 7.73 -10.69 -9.72
N VAL A 204 6.63 -10.88 -9.00
CA VAL A 204 5.35 -11.39 -9.52
C VAL A 204 4.25 -10.44 -9.10
N ALA A 205 3.44 -9.98 -10.04
CA ALA A 205 2.18 -9.31 -9.78
C ALA A 205 1.03 -10.31 -9.94
N THR A 206 0.02 -10.19 -9.07
CA THR A 206 -1.25 -10.92 -9.17
C THR A 206 -2.32 -9.96 -9.65
N VAL A 207 -3.07 -10.35 -10.68
CA VAL A 207 -4.20 -9.59 -11.19
C VAL A 207 -5.45 -10.43 -10.98
N MET A 208 -6.40 -9.90 -10.21
CA MET A 208 -7.71 -10.49 -9.98
C MET A 208 -8.72 -9.78 -10.87
N ILE A 209 -9.43 -10.56 -11.69
CA ILE A 209 -10.53 -10.14 -12.55
C ILE A 209 -11.82 -10.39 -11.76
N ILE A 210 -12.63 -9.34 -11.65
CA ILE A 210 -13.93 -9.37 -10.98
C ILE A 210 -14.99 -9.25 -12.08
N ASP A 211 -15.81 -10.29 -12.18
CA ASP A 211 -16.99 -10.36 -13.05
C ASP A 211 -18.01 -9.25 -12.72
N ASP A 212 -18.58 -8.63 -13.76
CA ASP A 212 -19.68 -7.66 -13.62
C ASP A 212 -21.02 -8.10 -14.25
N ASP A 213 -21.11 -9.35 -14.71
CA ASP A 213 -22.31 -9.96 -15.29
C ASP A 213 -23.25 -10.60 -14.27
N HIS A 214 -22.88 -10.57 -12.99
CA HIS A 214 -23.80 -10.97 -11.93
C HIS A 214 -25.08 -10.12 -11.95
N SER A 215 -26.23 -10.78 -12.15
CA SER A 215 -27.56 -10.14 -12.22
C SER A 215 -27.98 -9.36 -10.95
N GLY A 216 -27.17 -9.41 -9.89
CA GLY A 216 -27.35 -8.68 -8.66
C GLY A 216 -28.42 -9.27 -7.75
N ALA A 217 -28.44 -8.79 -6.50
CA ALA A 217 -29.49 -9.11 -5.54
C ALA A 217 -30.40 -7.90 -5.34
N PHE A 218 -31.69 -8.08 -5.55
CA PHE A 218 -32.69 -7.05 -5.28
C PHE A 218 -32.98 -6.96 -3.78
N SER A 219 -32.95 -5.76 -3.21
CA SER A 219 -33.40 -5.53 -1.84
C SER A 219 -34.10 -4.18 -1.70
N PHE A 220 -34.98 -4.08 -0.70
CA PHE A 220 -35.56 -2.80 -0.32
C PHE A 220 -34.59 -2.01 0.55
N THR A 221 -34.72 -0.68 0.55
CA THR A 221 -33.96 0.20 1.45
C THR A 221 -34.31 -0.03 2.93
N SER A 222 -35.52 -0.51 3.21
CA SER A 222 -35.99 -0.83 4.56
C SER A 222 -36.90 -2.04 4.53
N GLN A 223 -36.94 -2.81 5.63
CA GLN A 223 -37.88 -3.91 5.82
C GLN A 223 -39.26 -3.42 6.28
N VAL A 224 -39.35 -2.19 6.81
CA VAL A 224 -40.58 -1.62 7.36
C VAL A 224 -40.78 -0.21 6.81
N PHE A 225 -41.97 0.03 6.24
CA PHE A 225 -42.42 1.33 5.76
C PHE A 225 -43.68 1.74 6.54
N ARG A 226 -43.69 2.95 7.08
CA ARG A 226 -44.88 3.54 7.73
C ARG A 226 -45.42 4.63 6.83
N VAL A 227 -46.70 4.51 6.47
CA VAL A 227 -47.34 5.31 5.42
C VAL A 227 -48.69 5.79 5.94
N PRO A 228 -48.98 7.10 5.94
CA PRO A 228 -50.30 7.61 6.29
C PRO A 228 -51.35 7.17 5.27
N GLU A 229 -52.54 6.84 5.76
CA GLU A 229 -53.66 6.32 4.95
C GLU A 229 -54.14 7.30 3.86
N SER A 230 -53.86 8.59 4.01
CA SER A 230 -54.23 9.64 3.06
C SER A 230 -53.29 9.77 1.84
N GLN A 231 -52.27 8.92 1.72
CA GLN A 231 -51.18 9.11 0.74
C GLN A 231 -51.53 8.64 -0.68
N GLY A 232 -52.52 7.76 -0.85
CA GLY A 232 -53.01 7.29 -2.15
C GLY A 232 -52.09 6.31 -2.88
N GLN A 233 -50.80 6.63 -3.05
CA GLN A 233 -49.78 5.76 -3.65
C GLN A 233 -48.44 5.89 -2.91
N LEU A 234 -47.75 4.76 -2.73
CA LEU A 234 -46.41 4.69 -2.14
C LEU A 234 -45.42 4.22 -3.22
N MET A 235 -44.40 5.04 -3.49
CA MET A 235 -43.27 4.61 -4.32
C MET A 235 -42.18 4.01 -3.43
N LEU A 236 -41.89 2.73 -3.63
CA LEU A 236 -40.81 2.04 -2.94
C LEU A 236 -39.58 1.99 -3.83
N GLU A 237 -38.45 2.37 -3.26
CA GLU A 237 -37.15 2.22 -3.90
C GLU A 237 -36.69 0.75 -3.73
N VAL A 238 -36.43 0.10 -4.86
CA VAL A 238 -35.73 -1.18 -4.92
C VAL A 238 -34.29 -0.90 -5.29
N ARG A 239 -33.35 -1.43 -4.49
CA ARG A 239 -31.92 -1.36 -4.74
C ARG A 239 -31.44 -2.68 -5.30
N ILE A 240 -30.51 -2.60 -6.26
CA ILE A 240 -29.79 -3.76 -6.78
C ILE A 240 -28.41 -3.73 -6.13
N PHE A 241 -28.06 -4.81 -5.45
CA PHE A 241 -26.74 -5.04 -4.88
C PHE A 241 -25.98 -5.97 -5.80
N VAL A 242 -25.02 -5.44 -6.54
CA VAL A 242 -23.97 -6.25 -7.17
C VAL A 242 -22.90 -6.45 -6.10
N LYS A 243 -22.45 -7.69 -5.91
CA LYS A 243 -21.58 -8.08 -4.80
C LYS A 243 -20.15 -7.57 -5.05
N PHE A 244 -19.89 -6.29 -4.75
CA PHE A 244 -18.52 -5.79 -4.71
C PHE A 244 -17.82 -6.37 -3.48
N ILE A 245 -17.02 -7.43 -3.66
CA ILE A 245 -16.14 -7.90 -2.60
C ILE A 245 -15.03 -6.86 -2.43
N PHE A 246 -15.22 -5.92 -1.51
CA PHE A 246 -14.10 -5.14 -0.98
C PHE A 246 -13.23 -6.09 -0.14
N GLY A 247 -12.35 -6.82 -0.80
CA GLY A 247 -11.25 -7.52 -0.18
C GLY A 247 -10.40 -6.51 0.58
N LYS A 248 -10.48 -6.52 1.91
CA LYS A 248 -9.63 -5.69 2.76
C LYS A 248 -8.21 -6.26 2.71
N ILE A 249 -7.44 -5.87 1.71
CA ILE A 249 -6.02 -6.21 1.61
C ILE A 249 -5.33 -5.63 2.85
N ARG A 250 -4.67 -6.50 3.62
CA ARG A 250 -4.13 -6.20 4.96
C ARG A 250 -3.01 -5.18 4.98
N ASN A 251 -2.56 -4.68 3.83
CA ASN A 251 -1.47 -3.71 3.71
C ASN A 251 -1.81 -2.59 2.70
N GLY A 252 -2.89 -1.86 2.94
CA GLY A 252 -2.88 -0.40 2.80
C GLY A 252 -2.48 0.25 1.47
N THR A 253 -2.83 -0.34 0.31
CA THR A 253 -2.96 0.43 -0.94
C THR A 253 -4.05 -0.21 -1.81
N VAL A 254 -5.19 0.47 -1.91
CA VAL A 254 -6.18 0.20 -2.95
C VAL A 254 -5.82 1.13 -4.10
N LEU A 255 -5.18 0.62 -5.15
CA LEU A 255 -5.14 1.34 -6.42
C LEU A 255 -6.43 1.00 -7.18
N ILE A 256 -7.51 1.71 -6.84
CA ILE A 256 -8.53 2.00 -7.82
C ILE A 256 -7.82 2.88 -8.86
N CYS A 257 -7.81 2.44 -10.11
CA CYS A 257 -7.35 3.26 -11.22
C CYS A 257 -8.08 4.63 -11.15
N PRO A 258 -7.38 5.78 -11.06
CA PRO A 258 -8.02 7.08 -10.91
C PRO A 258 -8.71 7.60 -12.18
N SER A 259 -8.84 6.76 -13.23
CA SER A 259 -9.47 7.14 -14.50
C SER A 259 -10.94 6.76 -14.63
N THR A 260 -11.52 5.97 -13.72
CA THR A 260 -12.98 5.84 -13.65
C THR A 260 -13.52 6.80 -12.58
N PRO A 261 -14.17 7.91 -12.98
CA PRO A 261 -14.78 8.79 -12.01
C PRO A 261 -15.82 7.96 -11.28
N TYR A 262 -15.58 7.71 -9.99
CA TYR A 262 -16.61 7.67 -8.95
C TYR A 262 -18.01 7.45 -9.52
N ILE A 263 -18.29 6.24 -10.02
CA ILE A 263 -19.67 5.88 -10.33
C ILE A 263 -20.25 5.53 -8.97
N ARG A 264 -20.57 6.59 -8.23
CA ARG A 264 -21.75 6.64 -7.41
C ARG A 264 -22.96 6.61 -8.36
N GLY A 265 -23.09 5.53 -9.10
CA GLY A 265 -24.37 5.02 -9.56
C GLY A 265 -24.61 3.84 -8.63
N GLU A 266 -25.56 3.84 -7.70
CA GLU A 266 -26.94 4.26 -7.91
C GLU A 266 -27.34 4.13 -9.39
N PHE A 267 -27.02 3.00 -10.01
CA PHE A 267 -27.95 2.41 -10.97
C PHE A 267 -29.15 1.88 -10.16
N ALA A 268 -29.88 2.81 -9.54
CA ALA A 268 -31.27 2.60 -9.22
C ALA A 268 -31.98 2.56 -10.57
N HIS A 269 -32.00 1.39 -11.21
CA HIS A 269 -33.12 1.09 -12.08
C HIS A 269 -34.35 1.16 -11.17
N HIS A 270 -35.01 2.31 -11.17
CA HIS A 270 -36.28 2.53 -10.51
C HIS A 270 -37.32 1.64 -11.18
N ILE A 271 -37.34 0.37 -10.81
CA ILE A 271 -38.42 -0.53 -11.15
C ILE A 271 -39.56 -0.19 -10.19
N PHE A 272 -40.43 0.71 -10.65
CA PHE A 272 -41.65 1.04 -9.95
C PHE A 272 -42.59 -0.16 -9.99
N ALA A 273 -42.59 -0.96 -8.94
CA ALA A 273 -43.65 -1.93 -8.72
C ALA A 273 -44.91 -1.17 -8.26
N ARG A 274 -45.93 -1.16 -9.11
CA ARG A 274 -47.25 -0.60 -8.80
C ARG A 274 -48.08 -1.71 -8.15
N LEU A 275 -48.22 -1.66 -6.83
CA LEU A 275 -49.14 -2.50 -6.05
C LEU A 275 -50.37 -1.68 -5.67
#